data_AF-A0A450WLB8-F1
#
_entry.id   AF-A0A450WLB8-F1
#
_cell.length_a   1.000
_cell.length_b   1.000
_cell.length_c   1.000
_cell.angle_alpha   90.00
_cell.angle_beta   90.00
_cell.angle_gamma   90.00
#
_symmetry.space_group_name_H-M   'P 1'
#
loop_
_entity.id
_entity.type
_entity.pdbx_description
1 polymer ?
#
loop_
_entity_poly.entity_id
_entity_poly.type
_entity_poly.pdbx_seq_one_letter_code
_entity_poly.pdbx_strand_id
1 'polypeptide(L)'
;MCRVSNVLFRHFALTRAYVIAIAMGLLFVAPVSSTLAQGHTVRGHIDQPVDGGRVPGRYEVSGTITHERLPDGYHLWIVVQVGVLMWPKEPEASVKGTSWYTPTPISEGGMGPYRLVLFLVDGTGQRSIKQWLRVGNATGDFRGLRTIIGGRALDSITVQQ
;
A
#
# COMPACT_ATOMS: atom_id res chain seq x y z
N MET A 1 39.97 74.01 -15.51
CA MET A 1 38.93 75.03 -15.24
C MET A 1 37.61 74.55 -15.83
N CYS A 2 36.58 74.42 -14.95
CA CYS A 2 35.12 74.45 -15.20
C CYS A 2 34.49 73.41 -16.17
N ARG A 3 33.30 72.85 -15.96
CA ARG A 3 32.25 72.72 -14.90
C ARG A 3 31.26 71.71 -15.54
N VAL A 4 30.81 70.63 -14.89
CA VAL A 4 29.54 70.55 -14.12
C VAL A 4 28.34 71.07 -14.96
N SER A 5 27.20 70.43 -15.17
CA SER A 5 26.60 69.15 -14.79
C SER A 5 25.17 69.13 -15.40
N ASN A 6 24.48 68.00 -15.28
CA ASN A 6 23.05 67.91 -14.90
C ASN A 6 21.99 68.36 -15.94
N VAL A 7 20.76 67.86 -15.99
CA VAL A 7 19.93 66.77 -15.44
C VAL A 7 18.55 67.01 -16.12
N LEU A 8 17.62 66.04 -15.99
CA LEU A 8 16.16 66.12 -16.25
C LEU A 8 15.69 65.82 -17.67
N PHE A 9 14.55 65.15 -17.91
CA PHE A 9 13.65 64.26 -17.16
C PHE A 9 12.47 64.01 -18.12
N ARG A 10 11.71 62.94 -17.86
CA ARG A 10 10.36 62.62 -18.40
C ARG A 10 10.35 62.08 -19.83
N HIS A 11 9.52 61.13 -20.23
CA HIS A 11 8.66 60.07 -19.68
C HIS A 11 7.89 59.59 -20.93
N PHE A 12 7.27 58.41 -20.87
CA PHE A 12 6.60 57.67 -21.95
C PHE A 12 7.57 56.79 -22.76
N ALA A 13 7.43 55.48 -22.84
CA ALA A 13 6.25 54.66 -22.64
C ALA A 13 6.60 53.35 -21.92
N LEU A 14 5.81 53.05 -20.88
CA LEU A 14 5.56 51.68 -20.47
C LEU A 14 5.01 50.90 -21.65
N THR A 15 5.68 49.82 -22.06
CA THR A 15 5.02 48.52 -22.30
C THR A 15 6.05 47.45 -22.66
N ARG A 16 5.86 46.29 -22.03
CA ARG A 16 6.53 44.99 -22.24
C ARG A 16 7.81 44.76 -21.40
N ALA A 17 7.51 44.33 -20.18
CA ALA A 17 8.29 43.46 -19.27
C ALA A 17 9.69 43.04 -19.77
N TYR A 18 10.76 43.53 -19.12
CA TYR A 18 11.40 42.86 -17.98
C TYR A 18 11.55 41.33 -18.21
N VAL A 19 12.68 40.86 -18.76
CA VAL A 19 13.99 40.64 -18.10
C VAL A 19 14.09 39.22 -17.52
N ILE A 20 14.90 38.42 -18.23
CA ILE A 20 15.96 37.52 -17.74
C ILE A 20 15.60 36.49 -16.66
N ALA A 21 15.67 35.20 -17.04
CA ALA A 21 16.34 34.20 -16.21
C ALA A 21 16.93 33.07 -17.08
N ILE A 22 18.25 33.14 -17.23
CA ILE A 22 19.14 32.06 -17.65
C ILE A 22 19.04 30.92 -16.61
N ALA A 23 19.16 29.66 -17.06
CA ALA A 23 19.19 28.41 -16.28
C ALA A 23 17.87 27.63 -16.09
N MET A 24 17.17 27.28 -17.18
CA MET A 24 16.22 26.15 -17.19
C MET A 24 16.89 24.87 -17.71
N GLY A 25 17.76 24.33 -16.87
CA GLY A 25 18.45 23.05 -17.10
C GLY A 25 18.65 22.28 -15.80
N LEU A 26 17.80 22.52 -14.80
CA LEU A 26 17.68 21.61 -13.66
C LEU A 26 16.82 20.44 -14.11
N LEU A 27 17.52 19.41 -14.62
CA LEU A 27 17.06 18.04 -14.57
C LEU A 27 16.59 17.75 -13.14
N PHE A 28 15.29 17.90 -12.88
CA PHE A 28 14.65 17.23 -11.76
C PHE A 28 14.68 15.74 -12.08
N VAL A 29 15.82 15.09 -11.82
CA VAL A 29 15.83 13.64 -11.63
C VAL A 29 15.14 13.43 -10.30
N ALA A 30 13.82 13.29 -10.34
CA ALA A 30 13.07 12.83 -9.18
C ALA A 30 13.68 11.48 -8.75
N PRO A 31 14.01 11.26 -7.47
CA PRO A 31 14.49 9.97 -7.04
C PRO A 31 13.35 8.95 -7.19
N VAL A 32 13.41 8.14 -8.24
CA VAL A 32 12.47 7.02 -8.49
C VAL A 32 12.67 5.88 -7.48
N SER A 33 13.65 5.99 -6.58
CA SER A 33 14.09 4.91 -5.69
C SER A 33 13.28 4.75 -4.39
N SER A 34 12.26 5.57 -4.12
CA SER A 34 11.69 5.68 -2.77
C SER A 34 10.56 4.70 -2.43
N THR A 35 9.80 4.19 -3.42
CA THR A 35 8.62 3.34 -3.16
C THR A 35 8.97 1.89 -2.85
N LEU A 36 10.02 1.34 -3.47
CA LEU A 36 10.48 -0.02 -3.20
C LEU A 36 11.14 -0.14 -1.80
N ALA A 37 11.87 0.90 -1.37
CA ALA A 37 12.49 0.93 -0.05
C ALA A 37 11.48 1.07 1.10
N GLN A 38 10.40 1.86 0.90
CA GLN A 38 9.40 2.11 1.94
C GLN A 38 8.52 0.88 2.26
N GLY A 39 8.27 -0.01 1.29
CA GLY A 39 7.52 -1.24 1.55
C GLY A 39 8.23 -2.20 2.51
N HIS A 40 9.56 -2.13 2.61
CA HIS A 40 10.35 -3.02 3.47
C HIS A 40 10.30 -2.64 4.95
N THR A 41 9.94 -1.40 5.27
CA THR A 41 9.92 -0.91 6.67
C THR A 41 8.59 -1.16 7.37
N VAL A 42 7.51 -1.40 6.61
CA VAL A 42 6.19 -1.66 7.20
C VAL A 42 6.25 -2.92 8.07
N ARG A 43 5.89 -2.82 9.34
CA ARG A 43 5.58 -4.01 10.15
C ARG A 43 4.11 -3.98 10.48
N GLY A 44 3.56 -5.15 10.72
CA GLY A 44 2.17 -5.31 11.12
C GLY A 44 2.06 -6.41 12.16
N HIS A 45 0.95 -6.39 12.88
CA HIS A 45 0.59 -7.41 13.86
C HIS A 45 -0.89 -7.72 13.72
N ILE A 46 -1.28 -8.97 13.96
CA ILE A 46 -2.66 -9.40 14.10
C ILE A 46 -3.02 -9.41 15.59
N ASP A 47 -3.95 -8.55 16.00
CA ASP A 47 -4.40 -8.44 17.39
C ASP A 47 -5.59 -9.36 17.66
N GLN A 48 -6.49 -9.50 16.67
CA GLN A 48 -7.66 -10.37 16.74
C GLN A 48 -7.81 -11.14 15.43
N PRO A 49 -8.12 -12.45 15.49
CA PRO A 49 -8.20 -13.27 16.70
C PRO A 49 -6.81 -13.49 17.34
N VAL A 50 -6.78 -14.01 18.57
CA VAL A 50 -5.53 -14.39 19.24
C VAL A 50 -4.98 -15.69 18.64
N ASP A 51 -3.65 -15.83 18.59
CA ASP A 51 -2.99 -17.06 18.15
C ASP A 51 -3.40 -18.28 18.98
N GLY A 52 -3.69 -19.39 18.28
CA GLY A 52 -4.29 -20.61 18.83
C GLY A 52 -5.77 -20.49 19.19
N GLY A 53 -6.39 -19.33 18.99
CA GLY A 53 -7.77 -19.05 19.38
C GLY A 53 -8.80 -19.84 18.56
N ARG A 54 -9.96 -20.09 19.17
CA ARG A 54 -11.14 -20.61 18.47
C ARG A 54 -11.92 -19.46 17.85
N VAL A 55 -12.29 -19.61 16.59
CA VAL A 55 -13.05 -18.62 15.83
C VAL A 55 -14.40 -19.20 15.39
N PRO A 56 -15.48 -18.41 15.44
CA PRO A 56 -16.77 -18.86 14.90
C PRO A 56 -16.72 -18.98 13.36
N GLY A 57 -17.78 -19.52 12.74
CA GLY A 57 -17.83 -19.70 11.28
C GLY A 57 -17.69 -18.40 10.48
N ARG A 58 -17.99 -17.24 11.09
CA ARG A 58 -17.74 -15.90 10.53
C ARG A 58 -17.17 -14.99 11.61
N TYR A 59 -16.05 -14.35 11.34
CA TYR A 59 -15.35 -13.52 12.33
C TYR A 59 -14.55 -12.42 11.66
N GLU A 60 -14.29 -11.35 12.42
CA GLU A 60 -13.45 -10.24 11.97
C GLU A 60 -11.99 -10.50 12.34
N VAL A 61 -11.09 -9.97 11.51
CA VAL A 61 -9.65 -9.96 11.79
C VAL A 61 -9.19 -8.51 11.82
N SER A 62 -8.40 -8.15 12.82
CA SER A 62 -7.90 -6.79 12.98
C SER A 62 -6.52 -6.78 13.62
N GLY A 63 -5.87 -5.63 13.53
CA GLY A 63 -4.56 -5.47 14.11
C GLY A 63 -3.98 -4.07 13.94
N THR A 64 -2.65 -4.01 14.03
CA THR A 64 -1.89 -2.77 13.91
C THR A 64 -0.79 -2.84 12.85
N ILE A 65 -0.35 -1.68 12.37
CA ILE A 65 0.83 -1.47 11.54
C ILE A 65 1.68 -0.32 12.08
N THR A 66 2.97 -0.31 11.75
CA THR A 66 3.94 0.68 12.26
C THR A 66 3.77 2.09 11.70
N HIS A 67 3.00 2.27 10.63
CA HIS A 67 2.84 3.56 9.95
C HIS A 67 1.36 3.95 9.91
N GLU A 68 1.05 5.25 9.97
CA GLU A 68 -0.33 5.76 9.92
C GLU A 68 -1.03 5.53 8.57
N ARG A 69 -0.26 5.19 7.54
CA ARG A 69 -0.73 4.82 6.21
C ARG A 69 0.23 3.84 5.56
N LEU A 70 -0.29 3.02 4.64
CA LEU A 70 0.55 2.22 3.76
C LEU A 70 1.30 3.14 2.77
N PRO A 71 2.50 2.75 2.31
CA PRO A 71 3.14 3.43 1.20
C PRO A 71 2.27 3.35 -0.07
N ASP A 72 2.39 4.36 -0.93
CA ASP A 72 1.56 4.44 -2.14
C ASP A 72 1.74 3.20 -3.03
N GLY A 73 0.63 2.62 -3.48
CA GLY A 73 0.60 1.43 -4.31
C GLY A 73 0.79 0.10 -3.56
N TYR A 74 0.89 0.13 -2.23
CA TYR A 74 0.85 -1.08 -1.41
C TYR A 74 -0.56 -1.34 -0.88
N HIS A 75 -0.87 -2.63 -0.73
CA HIS A 75 -2.16 -3.13 -0.27
C HIS A 75 -1.95 -4.15 0.85
N LEU A 76 -2.90 -4.21 1.78
CA LEU A 76 -2.87 -5.12 2.92
C LEU A 76 -3.96 -6.16 2.76
N TRP A 77 -3.61 -7.43 2.91
CA TRP A 77 -4.51 -8.56 2.73
C TRP A 77 -4.43 -9.51 3.91
N ILE A 78 -5.56 -10.13 4.23
CA ILE A 78 -5.58 -11.36 5.00
C ILE A 78 -5.53 -12.53 4.04
N VAL A 79 -4.60 -13.44 4.30
CA VAL A 79 -4.40 -14.65 3.52
C VAL A 79 -4.57 -15.84 4.44
N VAL A 80 -5.50 -16.73 4.11
CA VAL A 80 -5.58 -18.03 4.75
C VAL A 80 -4.55 -18.94 4.14
N GLN A 81 -3.76 -19.61 4.98
CA GLN A 81 -2.75 -20.56 4.57
C GLN A 81 -3.00 -21.93 5.19
N VAL A 82 -3.06 -22.94 4.34
CA VAL A 82 -3.14 -24.37 4.72
C VAL A 82 -2.00 -25.10 4.01
N GLY A 83 -1.03 -25.59 4.77
CA GLY A 83 0.22 -26.13 4.21
C GLY A 83 0.95 -25.08 3.37
N VAL A 84 1.20 -25.41 2.09
CA VAL A 84 1.91 -24.54 1.14
C VAL A 84 0.98 -23.69 0.28
N LEU A 85 -0.33 -23.79 0.50
CA LEU A 85 -1.34 -23.14 -0.31
C LEU A 85 -1.94 -21.94 0.42
N MET A 86 -2.21 -20.88 -0.33
CA MET A 86 -2.65 -19.58 0.16
C MET A 86 -3.92 -19.13 -0.57
N TRP A 87 -4.85 -18.56 0.20
CA TRP A 87 -6.12 -18.03 -0.26
C TRP A 87 -6.33 -16.62 0.33
N PRO A 88 -6.01 -15.56 -0.43
CA PRO A 88 -6.36 -14.19 -0.08
C PRO A 88 -7.87 -14.04 0.14
N LYS A 89 -8.27 -13.31 1.18
CA LYS A 89 -9.67 -13.08 1.53
C LYS A 89 -10.12 -11.71 1.06
N GLU A 90 -11.25 -11.67 0.36
CA GLU A 90 -11.87 -10.42 -0.07
C GLU A 90 -12.87 -9.89 0.98
N PRO A 91 -13.04 -8.56 1.07
CA PRO A 91 -12.23 -7.52 0.43
C PRO A 91 -10.85 -7.35 1.09
N GLU A 92 -9.97 -6.55 0.46
CA GLU A 92 -8.68 -6.19 1.07
C GLU A 92 -8.87 -5.52 2.45
N ALA A 93 -7.87 -5.62 3.32
CA ALA A 93 -7.94 -5.05 4.65
C ALA A 93 -7.94 -3.51 4.58
N SER A 94 -8.82 -2.88 5.36
CA SER A 94 -8.87 -1.42 5.49
C SER A 94 -7.88 -0.94 6.53
N VAL A 95 -7.15 0.12 6.22
CA VAL A 95 -6.18 0.77 7.13
C VAL A 95 -6.73 2.14 7.53
N LYS A 96 -6.75 2.43 8.84
CA LYS A 96 -7.16 3.71 9.42
C LYS A 96 -6.17 4.11 10.51
N GLY A 97 -5.28 5.05 10.19
CA GLY A 97 -4.15 5.35 11.06
C GLY A 97 -3.25 4.12 11.19
N THR A 98 -2.83 3.80 12.41
CA THR A 98 -2.02 2.61 12.68
C THR A 98 -2.84 1.33 12.83
N SER A 99 -4.16 1.40 12.75
CA SER A 99 -5.05 0.23 12.88
C SER A 99 -5.50 -0.28 11.53
N TRP A 100 -5.74 -1.58 11.44
CA TRP A 100 -6.36 -2.19 10.26
C TRP A 100 -7.41 -3.23 10.67
N TYR A 101 -8.34 -3.51 9.76
CA TYR A 101 -9.39 -4.50 9.96
C TYR A 101 -9.91 -5.05 8.63
N THR A 102 -10.46 -6.26 8.66
CA THR A 102 -11.23 -6.82 7.54
C THR A 102 -12.57 -6.10 7.45
N PRO A 103 -12.92 -5.47 6.31
CA PRO A 103 -14.18 -4.73 6.17
C PRO A 103 -15.43 -5.60 6.30
N THR A 104 -15.31 -6.89 6.04
CA THR A 104 -16.37 -7.88 6.23
C THR A 104 -15.81 -9.10 6.98
N PRO A 105 -16.64 -9.80 7.78
CA PRO A 105 -16.21 -11.03 8.44
C PRO A 105 -15.74 -12.08 7.43
N ILE A 106 -14.59 -12.68 7.69
CA ILE A 106 -14.06 -13.80 6.91
C ILE A 106 -14.71 -15.11 7.36
N SER A 107 -14.71 -16.10 6.46
CA SER A 107 -15.29 -17.42 6.71
C SER A 107 -14.49 -18.50 5.98
N GLU A 108 -14.15 -19.56 6.71
CA GLU A 108 -13.55 -20.77 6.14
C GLU A 108 -14.53 -21.94 6.23
N GLY A 109 -14.53 -22.78 5.19
CA GLY A 109 -15.34 -24.00 5.14
C GLY A 109 -14.52 -25.28 5.36
N GLY A 110 -13.27 -25.16 5.82
CA GLY A 110 -12.34 -26.28 6.00
C GLY A 110 -12.42 -26.89 7.40
N MET A 111 -12.07 -28.18 7.53
CA MET A 111 -11.89 -28.82 8.83
C MET A 111 -10.46 -28.65 9.33
N GLY A 112 -10.30 -28.26 10.59
CA GLY A 112 -9.02 -28.21 11.29
C GLY A 112 -8.37 -26.82 11.34
N PRO A 113 -7.19 -26.72 11.99
CA PRO A 113 -6.51 -25.46 12.15
C PRO A 113 -5.96 -24.93 10.84
N TYR A 114 -5.96 -23.61 10.68
CA TYR A 114 -5.33 -22.92 9.56
C TYR A 114 -4.61 -21.68 10.05
N ARG A 115 -3.71 -21.17 9.21
CA ARG A 115 -2.95 -19.96 9.51
C ARG A 115 -3.58 -18.76 8.84
N LEU A 116 -3.76 -17.68 9.59
CA LEU A 116 -4.03 -16.35 9.07
C LEU A 116 -2.70 -15.63 8.91
N VAL A 117 -2.44 -15.11 7.73
CA VAL A 117 -1.23 -14.36 7.42
C VAL A 117 -1.62 -12.95 7.02
N LEU A 118 -1.06 -11.97 7.73
CA LEU A 118 -1.14 -10.57 7.33
C LEU A 118 -0.12 -10.35 6.22
N PHE A 119 -0.60 -10.03 5.03
CA PHE A 119 0.22 -9.98 3.83
C PHE A 119 0.23 -8.56 3.25
N LEU A 120 1.42 -8.00 3.07
CA LEU A 120 1.61 -6.75 2.37
C LEU A 120 1.99 -7.05 0.92
N VAL A 121 1.29 -6.45 -0.04
CA VAL A 121 1.57 -6.63 -1.47
C VAL A 121 1.78 -5.29 -2.17
N ASP A 122 2.69 -5.26 -3.13
CA ASP A 122 2.83 -4.15 -4.06
C ASP A 122 1.75 -4.19 -5.16
N GLY A 123 1.81 -3.25 -6.11
CA GLY A 123 0.88 -3.19 -7.23
C GLY A 123 0.90 -4.45 -8.13
N THR A 124 2.01 -5.18 -8.20
CA THR A 124 2.10 -6.45 -8.95
C THR A 124 1.34 -7.54 -8.22
N GLY A 125 1.57 -7.68 -6.90
CA GLY A 125 0.83 -8.62 -6.07
C GLY A 125 -0.67 -8.33 -6.04
N GLN A 126 -1.05 -7.04 -5.96
CA GLN A 126 -2.44 -6.63 -6.04
C GLN A 126 -3.12 -7.06 -7.34
N ARG A 127 -2.46 -6.85 -8.49
CA ARG A 127 -2.98 -7.32 -9.79
C ARG A 127 -3.09 -8.83 -9.85
N SER A 128 -2.11 -9.54 -9.31
CA SER A 128 -2.09 -11.00 -9.24
C SER A 128 -3.27 -11.54 -8.41
N ILE A 129 -3.50 -10.99 -7.21
CA ILE A 129 -4.62 -11.38 -6.35
C ILE A 129 -5.95 -11.09 -7.03
N LYS A 130 -6.13 -9.89 -7.62
CA LYS A 130 -7.36 -9.54 -8.35
C LYS A 130 -7.62 -10.43 -9.55
N GLN A 131 -6.58 -10.82 -10.30
CA GLN A 131 -6.71 -11.77 -11.40
C GLN A 131 -7.14 -13.15 -10.89
N TRP A 132 -6.53 -13.63 -9.80
CA TRP A 132 -6.88 -14.90 -9.18
C TRP A 132 -8.34 -14.89 -8.69
N LEU A 133 -8.77 -13.85 -7.97
CA LEU A 133 -10.15 -13.68 -7.51
C LEU A 133 -11.14 -13.67 -8.69
N ARG A 134 -10.81 -12.97 -9.78
CA ARG A 134 -11.66 -12.92 -10.97
C ARG A 134 -11.84 -14.31 -11.60
N VAL A 135 -10.78 -15.08 -11.73
CA VAL A 135 -10.84 -16.44 -12.28
C VAL A 135 -11.61 -17.36 -11.34
N GLY A 136 -11.36 -17.30 -10.03
CA GLY A 136 -12.09 -18.06 -9.03
C GLY A 136 -13.59 -17.75 -9.06
N ASN A 137 -13.96 -16.47 -9.09
CA ASN A 137 -15.35 -16.03 -9.21
C ASN A 137 -16.01 -16.49 -10.53
N ALA A 138 -15.28 -16.47 -11.65
CA ALA A 138 -15.81 -16.88 -12.94
C ALA A 138 -15.99 -18.40 -13.08
N THR A 139 -15.18 -19.19 -12.37
CA THR A 139 -15.14 -20.65 -12.49
C THR A 139 -15.78 -21.39 -11.31
N GLY A 140 -15.95 -20.72 -10.18
CA GLY A 140 -16.29 -21.34 -8.90
C GLY A 140 -15.13 -22.09 -8.22
N ASP A 141 -13.93 -22.10 -8.82
CA ASP A 141 -12.76 -22.85 -8.33
C ASP A 141 -11.66 -21.90 -7.85
N PHE A 142 -11.46 -21.83 -6.54
CA PHE A 142 -10.40 -21.05 -5.90
C PHE A 142 -9.19 -21.92 -5.57
N ARG A 143 -8.43 -22.29 -6.60
CA ARG A 143 -7.19 -23.06 -6.41
C ARG A 143 -6.20 -22.29 -5.55
N GLY A 144 -5.66 -22.94 -4.52
CA GLY A 144 -4.69 -22.32 -3.63
C GLY A 144 -3.43 -21.83 -4.36
N LEU A 145 -2.99 -20.64 -4.01
CA LEU A 145 -1.75 -20.05 -4.52
C LEU A 145 -0.55 -20.61 -3.76
N ARG A 146 0.50 -21.03 -4.48
CA ARG A 146 1.78 -21.41 -3.86
C ARG A 146 2.65 -20.21 -3.49
N THR A 147 2.47 -19.10 -4.19
CA THR A 147 3.20 -17.86 -3.99
C THR A 147 2.31 -16.68 -4.38
N ILE A 148 2.49 -15.55 -3.70
CA ILE A 148 1.89 -14.27 -4.04
C ILE A 148 3.05 -13.36 -4.44
N ILE A 149 3.24 -13.18 -5.75
CA ILE A 149 4.32 -12.37 -6.32
C ILE A 149 4.20 -10.93 -5.83
N GLY A 150 5.32 -10.27 -5.51
CA GLY A 150 5.31 -8.88 -5.04
C GLY A 150 4.71 -8.72 -3.64
N GLY A 151 4.53 -9.81 -2.91
CA GLY A 151 4.02 -9.79 -1.56
C GLY A 151 4.96 -10.40 -0.53
N ARG A 152 4.78 -9.99 0.72
CA ARG A 152 5.49 -10.55 1.87
C ARG A 152 4.58 -10.63 3.09
N ALA A 153 4.82 -11.63 3.92
CA ALA A 153 4.18 -11.73 5.23
C ALA A 153 4.70 -10.63 6.16
N LEU A 154 3.79 -10.00 6.89
CA LEU A 154 4.09 -9.09 8.00
C LEU A 154 4.00 -9.81 9.34
N ASP A 155 2.98 -10.65 9.49
CA ASP A 155 2.71 -11.42 10.70
C ASP A 155 1.83 -12.64 10.36
N SER A 156 1.77 -13.61 11.26
CA SER A 156 0.86 -14.74 11.10
C SER A 156 0.47 -15.38 12.44
N ILE A 157 -0.77 -15.85 12.51
CA ILE A 157 -1.32 -16.58 13.65
C ILE A 157 -2.02 -17.85 13.18
N THR A 158 -2.18 -18.83 14.06
CA THR A 158 -2.97 -20.05 13.83
C THR A 158 -4.31 -19.92 14.53
N VAL A 159 -5.39 -20.38 13.90
CA VAL A 159 -6.73 -20.40 14.51
C VAL A 159 -7.39 -21.76 14.33
N GLN A 160 -8.40 -22.02 15.14
CA GLN A 160 -9.19 -23.25 15.14
C GLN A 160 -10.67 -22.90 14.92
N GLN A 161 -11.36 -23.62 14.03
CA GLN A 161 -12.82 -23.54 13.91
C GLN A 161 -13.52 -24.54 14.83
#